data_AF-A0AA41Z9E5-F1
#
_entry.id   AF-A0AA41Z9E5-F1
#
_cell.length_a   1.000
_cell.length_b   1.000
_cell.length_c   1.000
_cell.angle_alpha   90.00
_cell.angle_beta   90.00
_cell.angle_gamma   90.00
#
_symmetry.space_group_name_H-M   'P 1'
#
loop_
_entity.id
_entity.type
_entity.pdbx_description
1 polymer ?
#
loop_
_entity_poly.entity_id
_entity_poly.type
_entity_poly.pdbx_seq_one_letter_code
_entity_poly.pdbx_strand_id
1 'polypeptide(L)'
;MPFYFVKTDVAGNVLKRSSATRFQFSRFGGPCPLWNVYRAFANPGQILVQLARTPDDVTYLNVARTVGRGGGYHLARPRSVAVVLGCEVEHARQTVYAAGLDLADTNGIVPIGPGCRVCERSACRHRAVPPVSRVLDVGTQERGLVPYKIKPQ
;
A
#
# COMPACT_ATOMS: atom_id res chain seq x y z
N MET A 1 6.48 0.01 -20.85
CA MET A 1 6.12 -0.43 -19.48
C MET A 1 5.32 0.67 -18.78
N PRO A 2 4.03 0.43 -18.46
CA PRO A 2 3.19 1.38 -17.74
C PRO A 2 3.50 1.36 -16.23
N PHE A 3 3.80 2.53 -15.67
CA PHE A 3 3.94 2.71 -14.23
C PHE A 3 2.83 3.58 -13.67
N TYR A 4 2.52 3.37 -12.40
CA TYR A 4 1.93 4.38 -11.57
C TYR A 4 2.96 4.91 -10.56
N PHE A 5 2.77 6.15 -10.15
CA PHE A 5 3.61 6.89 -9.23
C PHE A 5 2.77 7.51 -8.12
N VAL A 6 3.21 7.34 -6.88
CA VAL A 6 2.65 8.01 -5.73
C VAL A 6 3.76 8.60 -4.87
N LYS A 7 3.53 9.81 -4.37
CA LYS A 7 4.35 10.44 -3.34
C LYS A 7 3.51 10.65 -2.08
N THR A 8 3.99 10.21 -0.94
CA THR A 8 3.32 10.36 0.35
C THR A 8 4.21 11.02 1.39
N ASP A 9 3.60 11.54 2.46
CA ASP A 9 4.30 11.85 3.71
C ASP A 9 4.06 10.77 4.77
N VAL A 10 4.69 10.95 5.94
CA VAL A 10 4.62 10.02 7.07
C VAL A 10 3.21 9.91 7.68
N ALA A 11 2.38 10.94 7.50
CA ALA A 11 0.98 10.92 7.94
C ALA A 11 0.06 10.20 6.96
N GLY A 12 0.59 9.76 5.81
CA GLY A 12 -0.17 9.10 4.76
C GLY A 12 -0.93 10.04 3.84
N ASN A 13 -0.65 11.34 3.89
CA ASN A 13 -1.16 12.26 2.89
C ASN A 13 -0.50 11.94 1.55
N VAL A 14 -1.32 11.84 0.51
CA VAL A 14 -0.80 11.66 -0.85
C VAL A 14 -0.56 13.03 -1.48
N LEU A 15 0.71 13.35 -1.71
CA LEU A 15 1.18 14.63 -2.20
C LEU A 15 1.17 14.73 -3.73
N LYS A 16 1.37 13.61 -4.43
CA LYS A 16 1.35 13.54 -5.90
C LYS A 16 0.93 12.16 -6.36
N ARG A 17 0.17 12.09 -7.45
CA ARG A 17 -0.30 10.87 -8.12
C ARG A 17 -0.14 11.02 -9.62
N SER A 18 0.26 9.96 -10.29
CA SER A 18 0.24 9.82 -11.74
C SER A 18 0.11 8.33 -12.06
N SER A 19 -0.66 7.95 -13.08
CA SER A 19 -0.79 6.55 -13.47
C SER A 19 -0.87 6.43 -14.98
N ALA A 20 -0.10 5.49 -15.52
CA ALA A 20 -0.26 4.93 -16.85
C ALA A 20 -0.81 3.48 -16.79
N THR A 21 -1.21 3.00 -15.61
CA THR A 21 -1.77 1.65 -15.37
C THR A 21 -3.26 1.73 -15.01
N ARG A 22 -3.93 0.57 -14.91
CA ARG A 22 -5.31 0.47 -14.41
C ARG A 22 -5.43 0.68 -12.89
N PHE A 23 -4.32 0.88 -12.17
CA PHE A 23 -4.32 1.00 -10.71
C PHE A 23 -5.24 2.14 -10.25
N GLN A 24 -6.25 1.79 -9.46
CA GLN A 24 -7.21 2.74 -8.94
C GLN A 24 -6.77 3.28 -7.57
N PHE A 25 -6.50 4.59 -7.53
CA PHE A 25 -6.25 5.28 -6.27
C PHE A 25 -7.58 5.59 -5.57
N SER A 26 -7.71 5.24 -4.29
CA SER A 26 -8.81 5.81 -3.52
C SER A 26 -8.66 7.34 -3.45
N ARG A 27 -9.76 8.04 -3.69
CA ARG A 27 -9.84 9.50 -3.47
C ARG A 27 -9.93 9.81 -1.97
N PHE A 28 -10.39 8.86 -1.15
CA PHE A 28 -10.69 9.07 0.27
C PHE A 28 -10.16 7.95 1.16
N GLY A 29 -9.76 8.29 2.39
CA GLY A 29 -9.50 7.30 3.43
C GLY A 29 -8.13 6.63 3.44
N GLY A 30 -7.09 7.35 2.98
CA GLY A 30 -5.68 6.97 3.10
C GLY A 30 -5.29 5.70 2.32
N PRO A 31 -4.06 5.60 1.79
CA PRO A 31 -3.55 4.34 1.25
C PRO A 31 -3.51 3.24 2.32
N CYS A 32 -3.52 1.98 1.89
CA CYS A 32 -3.44 0.84 2.80
C CYS A 32 -2.11 0.84 3.59
N PRO A 33 -2.12 0.64 4.92
CA PRO A 33 -0.91 0.62 5.74
C PRO A 33 0.03 -0.55 5.41
N LEU A 34 -0.47 -1.62 4.78
CA LEU A 34 0.32 -2.76 4.33
C LEU A 34 1.18 -2.44 3.10
N TRP A 35 0.95 -1.31 2.45
CA TRP A 35 1.71 -0.90 1.29
C TRP A 35 3.13 -0.46 1.67
N ASN A 36 4.14 -0.96 0.95
CA ASN A 36 5.55 -0.78 1.30
C ASN A 36 6.03 0.67 1.35
N VAL A 37 5.31 1.62 0.75
CA VAL A 37 5.60 3.05 0.86
C VAL A 37 5.67 3.52 2.32
N TYR A 38 4.88 2.92 3.22
CA TYR A 38 4.93 3.25 4.64
C TYR A 38 6.11 2.61 5.36
N ARG A 39 6.50 1.39 4.96
CA ARG A 39 7.72 0.75 5.47
C ARG A 39 8.98 1.53 5.07
N ALA A 40 8.93 2.30 3.99
CA ALA A 40 10.05 3.13 3.57
C ALA A 40 10.43 4.18 4.63
N PHE A 41 9.46 4.73 5.36
CA PHE A 41 9.74 5.69 6.44
C PHE A 41 10.51 5.06 7.61
N ALA A 42 10.31 3.76 7.85
CA ALA A 42 11.07 3.02 8.85
C ALA A 42 12.48 2.62 8.36
N ASN A 43 12.73 2.66 7.05
CA ASN A 43 14.02 2.32 6.43
C ASN A 43 14.47 3.45 5.49
N PRO A 44 14.78 4.66 6.01
CA PRO A 44 15.09 5.81 5.18
C PRO A 44 16.27 5.54 4.24
N GLY A 45 16.11 5.93 2.98
CA GLY A 45 17.13 5.82 1.95
C GLY A 45 17.27 4.42 1.35
N GLN A 46 16.65 3.38 1.93
CA GLN A 46 16.65 2.03 1.36
C GLN A 46 15.56 1.87 0.30
N ILE A 47 15.88 1.09 -0.74
CA ILE A 47 14.90 0.68 -1.75
C ILE A 47 14.19 -0.57 -1.22
N LEU A 48 12.87 -0.48 -1.07
CA LEU A 48 12.03 -1.59 -0.66
C LEU A 48 11.21 -2.10 -1.84
N VAL A 49 11.16 -3.41 -2.00
CA VAL A 49 10.37 -4.07 -3.05
C VAL A 49 9.22 -4.86 -2.41
N GLN A 50 8.07 -4.88 -3.07
CA GLN A 50 6.89 -5.63 -2.62
C GLN A 50 6.05 -6.09 -3.81
N LEU A 51 5.73 -7.37 -3.86
CA LEU A 51 4.61 -7.87 -4.64
C LEU A 51 3.32 -7.64 -3.85
N ALA A 52 2.38 -6.89 -4.42
CA ALA A 52 1.13 -6.58 -3.75
C ALA A 52 -0.06 -6.88 -4.66
N ARG A 53 -1.08 -7.53 -4.10
CA ARG A 53 -2.33 -7.85 -4.81
C ARG A 53 -3.46 -6.96 -4.33
N THR A 54 -4.10 -6.28 -5.27
CA THR A 54 -5.27 -5.44 -5.04
C THR A 54 -6.54 -6.30 -4.92
N PRO A 55 -7.68 -5.74 -4.46
CA PRO A 55 -8.92 -6.51 -4.31
C PRO A 55 -9.53 -7.02 -5.62
N ASP A 56 -9.14 -6.48 -6.76
CA ASP A 56 -9.46 -6.93 -8.12
C ASP A 56 -8.51 -8.04 -8.63
N ASP A 57 -7.75 -8.67 -7.74
CA ASP A 57 -6.79 -9.75 -7.98
C ASP A 57 -5.60 -9.44 -8.90
N VAL A 58 -5.45 -8.19 -9.32
CA VAL A 58 -4.27 -7.74 -10.06
C VAL A 58 -3.06 -7.66 -9.11
N THR A 59 -1.92 -8.22 -9.55
CA THR A 59 -0.68 -8.20 -8.78
C THR A 59 0.29 -7.18 -9.37
N TYR A 60 0.84 -6.33 -8.50
CA TYR A 60 1.77 -5.27 -8.85
C TYR A 60 3.13 -5.50 -8.19
N LEU A 61 4.20 -5.25 -8.93
CA LEU A 61 5.53 -5.02 -8.35
C LEU A 61 5.60 -3.57 -7.89
N ASN A 62 5.93 -3.34 -6.62
CA ASN A 62 6.00 -2.01 -6.02
C ASN A 62 7.40 -1.75 -5.49
N VAL A 63 7.98 -0.63 -5.89
CA VAL A 63 9.31 -0.19 -5.48
C VAL A 63 9.16 1.13 -4.74
N ALA A 64 9.52 1.15 -3.46
CA ALA A 64 9.33 2.31 -2.60
C ALA A 64 10.64 2.76 -1.93
N ARG A 65 10.79 4.07 -1.73
CA ARG A 65 11.96 4.69 -1.06
C ARG A 65 11.60 6.07 -0.52
N THR A 66 12.19 6.48 0.60
CA THR A 66 12.13 7.88 1.05
C THR A 66 12.96 8.78 0.14
N VAL A 67 12.44 9.95 -0.21
CA VAL A 67 13.16 10.96 -0.99
C VAL A 67 13.14 12.28 -0.23
N GLY A 68 14.13 13.13 -0.48
CA GLY A 68 14.24 14.42 0.20
C GLY A 68 15.66 14.67 0.68
N ARG A 69 15.88 15.89 1.18
CA ARG A 69 17.15 16.29 1.78
C ARG A 69 17.07 16.10 3.29
N GLY A 70 18.12 15.54 3.88
CA GLY A 70 18.30 15.50 5.33
C GLY A 70 18.44 16.91 5.90
N GLY A 71 18.16 17.06 7.18
CA GLY A 71 18.48 18.26 7.93
C GLY A 71 19.98 18.29 8.25
N GLY A 72 20.64 19.42 8.02
CA GLY A 72 22.08 19.56 8.26
C GLY A 72 22.46 19.78 9.73
N TYR A 73 21.48 19.87 10.63
CA TYR A 73 21.66 20.17 12.05
C TYR A 73 20.45 19.66 12.85
N HIS A 74 20.60 19.51 14.17
CA HIS A 74 19.61 18.84 15.03
C HIS A 74 18.26 19.57 15.15
N LEU A 75 18.22 20.90 14.97
CA LEU A 75 16.97 21.69 14.98
C LEU A 75 16.32 21.78 13.59
N ALA A 76 16.94 21.21 12.56
CA ALA A 76 16.33 21.14 11.24
C ALA A 76 15.06 20.30 11.31
N ARG A 77 14.02 20.74 10.59
CA ARG A 77 12.75 20.01 10.45
C ARG A 77 12.55 19.59 8.98
N PRO A 78 13.41 18.71 8.44
CA PRO A 78 13.31 18.31 7.04
C PRO A 78 11.99 17.58 6.80
N ARG A 79 11.39 17.83 5.65
CA ARG A 79 10.15 17.15 5.25
C ARG A 79 10.46 15.71 4.85
N SER A 80 9.96 14.75 5.60
CA SER A 80 10.05 13.32 5.25
C SER A 80 8.95 12.94 4.27
N VAL A 81 9.35 12.47 3.09
CA VAL A 81 8.42 12.00 2.05
C VAL A 81 8.93 10.69 1.46
N ALA A 82 8.01 9.85 1.03
CA ALA A 82 8.31 8.61 0.33
C ALA A 82 7.66 8.61 -1.04
N VAL A 83 8.27 7.89 -1.97
CA VAL A 83 7.70 7.61 -3.28
C VAL A 83 7.55 6.12 -3.46
N VAL A 84 6.60 5.75 -4.29
CA VAL A 84 6.42 4.39 -4.77
C VAL A 84 6.10 4.42 -6.25
N LEU A 85 6.79 3.54 -6.98
CA LEU A 85 6.53 3.22 -8.36
C LEU A 85 5.98 1.80 -8.41
N GLY A 86 4.89 1.60 -9.15
CA GLY A 86 4.33 0.26 -9.34
C GLY A 86 3.95 -0.03 -10.78
N CYS A 87 4.20 -1.27 -11.20
CA CYS A 87 3.78 -1.81 -12.50
C CYS A 87 3.11 -3.17 -12.30
N GLU A 88 2.28 -3.58 -13.24
CA GLU A 88 1.69 -4.92 -13.25
C GLU A 88 2.79 -5.98 -13.31
N VAL A 89 2.58 -7.10 -12.62
CA VAL A 89 3.61 -8.15 -12.44
C VAL A 89 4.11 -8.72 -13.77
N GLU A 90 3.29 -8.69 -14.82
CA GLU A 90 3.67 -9.08 -16.19
C GLU A 90 4.85 -8.25 -16.74
N HIS A 91 4.98 -7.00 -16.29
CA HIS A 91 6.08 -6.12 -16.66
C HIS A 91 7.24 -6.15 -15.66
N ALA A 92 7.12 -6.84 -14.53
CA ALA A 92 8.10 -6.83 -13.44
C ALA A 92 9.50 -7.25 -13.92
N ARG A 93 9.60 -8.30 -14.76
CA ARG A 93 10.86 -8.83 -15.30
C ARG A 93 11.63 -7.84 -16.18
N GLN A 94 10.99 -6.76 -16.62
CA GLN A 94 11.63 -5.68 -17.37
C GLN A 94 12.36 -4.69 -16.44
N THR A 95 12.30 -4.89 -15.13
CA THR A 95 12.95 -4.07 -14.11
C THR A 95 14.03 -4.86 -13.39
N VAL A 96 15.11 -4.18 -12.99
CA VAL A 96 16.14 -4.79 -12.11
C VAL A 96 15.57 -5.22 -10.76
N TYR A 97 14.47 -4.61 -10.32
CA TYR A 97 13.85 -4.87 -9.02
C TYR A 97 13.09 -6.20 -8.94
N ALA A 98 12.91 -6.89 -10.06
CA ALA A 98 12.40 -8.27 -10.07
C ALA A 98 13.51 -9.32 -9.90
N ALA A 99 14.78 -8.92 -9.89
CA ALA A 99 15.89 -9.85 -9.72
C ALA A 99 15.78 -10.60 -8.37
N GLY A 100 15.87 -11.93 -8.42
CA GLY A 100 15.79 -12.79 -7.23
C GLY A 100 14.37 -12.96 -6.65
N LEU A 101 13.34 -12.39 -7.26
CA LEU A 101 11.95 -12.63 -6.86
C LEU A 101 11.37 -13.82 -7.62
N ASP A 102 10.76 -14.75 -6.88
CA ASP A 102 9.82 -15.67 -7.47
C ASP A 102 8.47 -14.95 -7.68
N LEU A 103 8.19 -14.60 -8.93
CA LEU A 103 6.94 -13.90 -9.30
C LEU A 103 5.73 -14.85 -9.34
N ALA A 104 5.95 -16.17 -9.31
CA ALA A 104 4.89 -17.17 -9.27
C ALA A 104 4.51 -17.57 -7.84
N ASP A 105 5.40 -17.32 -6.86
CA ASP A 105 5.09 -17.59 -5.45
C ASP A 105 3.98 -16.68 -4.94
N THR A 106 2.83 -17.29 -4.64
CA THR A 106 1.68 -16.58 -4.09
C THR A 106 1.82 -16.27 -2.60
N ASN A 107 2.72 -16.94 -1.87
CA ASN A 107 2.87 -16.75 -0.43
C ASN A 107 3.54 -15.41 -0.10
N GLY A 108 4.47 -14.95 -0.94
CA GLY A 108 5.12 -13.65 -0.79
C GLY A 108 4.25 -12.44 -1.19
N ILE A 109 3.07 -12.66 -1.77
CA ILE A 109 2.21 -11.59 -2.27
C ILE A 109 1.40 -10.98 -1.13
N VAL A 110 1.60 -9.68 -0.88
CA VAL A 110 0.89 -8.98 0.20
C VAL A 110 -0.48 -8.50 -0.27
N PRO A 111 -1.59 -8.90 0.37
CA PRO A 111 -2.93 -8.43 0.02
C PRO A 111 -3.13 -6.99 0.50
N ILE A 112 -3.05 -6.04 -0.42
CA ILE A 112 -3.31 -4.62 -0.14
C ILE A 112 -4.73 -4.23 -0.58
N GLY A 113 -5.12 -3.00 -0.25
CA GLY A 113 -6.38 -2.40 -0.70
C GLY A 113 -6.21 -0.92 -1.08
N PRO A 114 -7.23 -0.32 -1.72
CA PRO A 114 -7.20 1.09 -2.12
C PRO A 114 -7.30 2.07 -0.94
N GLY A 115 -7.77 1.59 0.23
CA GLY A 115 -7.93 2.34 1.47
C GLY A 115 -9.04 1.74 2.33
N CYS A 116 -8.95 1.81 3.66
CA CYS A 116 -9.84 1.03 4.54
C CYS A 116 -11.34 1.34 4.35
N ARG A 117 -11.69 2.60 4.04
CA ARG A 117 -13.10 3.01 3.82
C ARG A 117 -13.76 2.40 2.57
N VAL A 118 -12.97 1.96 1.60
CA VAL A 118 -13.45 1.40 0.32
C VAL A 118 -12.91 -0.01 0.07
N CYS A 119 -12.14 -0.56 1.00
CA CYS A 119 -11.54 -1.89 0.86
C CYS A 119 -12.56 -2.97 1.21
N GLU A 120 -12.75 -3.91 0.28
CA GLU A 120 -13.74 -4.99 0.38
C GLU A 120 -13.23 -6.25 1.10
N ARG A 121 -11.93 -6.33 1.42
CA ARG A 121 -11.33 -7.50 2.07
C ARG A 121 -11.93 -7.76 3.45
N SER A 122 -12.65 -8.86 3.64
CA SER A 122 -13.35 -9.19 4.89
C SER A 122 -12.43 -9.64 6.03
N ALA A 123 -11.27 -10.23 5.74
CA ALA A 123 -10.37 -10.82 6.73
C ALA A 123 -9.13 -9.94 7.08
N CYS A 124 -9.20 -8.61 6.89
CA CYS A 124 -8.05 -7.72 7.08
C CYS A 124 -7.83 -7.34 8.56
N ARG A 125 -6.79 -7.90 9.19
CA ARG A 125 -6.40 -7.56 10.58
C ARG A 125 -5.85 -6.14 10.76
N HIS A 126 -5.40 -5.52 9.67
CA HIS A 126 -4.86 -4.15 9.67
C HIS A 126 -5.93 -3.08 9.37
N ARG A 127 -7.21 -3.45 9.36
CA ARG A 127 -8.30 -2.52 9.06
C ARG A 127 -8.41 -1.46 10.16
N ALA A 128 -8.19 -0.20 9.79
CA ALA A 128 -8.21 0.92 10.72
C ALA A 128 -9.58 1.62 10.84
N VAL A 129 -10.40 1.56 9.79
CA VAL A 129 -11.74 2.17 9.77
C VAL A 129 -12.73 1.27 9.03
N PRO A 130 -14.03 1.35 9.36
CA PRO A 130 -15.04 0.53 8.70
C PRO A 130 -15.21 0.95 7.22
N PRO A 131 -15.48 -0.01 6.32
CA PRO A 131 -15.84 0.28 4.94
C PRO A 131 -17.22 0.94 4.86
N VAL A 132 -17.37 1.93 3.98
CA VAL A 132 -18.63 2.70 3.83
C VAL A 132 -19.71 1.90 3.13
N SER A 133 -19.33 1.01 2.20
CA SER A 133 -20.26 0.24 1.36
C SER A 133 -20.71 -1.09 1.96
N ARG A 134 -20.39 -1.40 3.22
CA ARG A 134 -20.68 -2.72 3.81
C ARG A 134 -21.35 -2.60 5.17
N VAL A 135 -22.23 -3.56 5.45
CA VAL A 135 -22.85 -3.73 6.76
C VAL A 135 -21.87 -4.44 7.68
N LEU A 136 -21.67 -3.86 8.87
CA LEU A 136 -20.82 -4.46 9.89
C LEU A 136 -21.60 -5.54 10.65
N ASP A 137 -20.89 -6.62 10.95
CA ASP A 137 -21.33 -7.64 11.90
C ASP A 137 -20.99 -7.15 13.30
N VAL A 138 -22.00 -6.64 14.00
CA VAL A 138 -21.93 -6.23 15.41
C VAL A 138 -22.25 -7.38 16.37
N GLY A 139 -22.40 -8.62 15.86
CA GLY A 139 -22.84 -9.78 16.62
C GLY A 139 -21.85 -10.30 17.68
N THR A 140 -22.44 -10.81 18.78
CA THR A 140 -21.88 -11.45 19.99
C THR A 140 -20.74 -10.71 20.72
N GLN A 141 -20.67 -10.88 22.05
CA GLN A 141 -19.65 -10.31 22.96
C GLN A 141 -18.20 -10.79 22.68
N GLU A 142 -17.93 -11.35 21.50
CA GLU A 142 -16.66 -11.93 21.12
C GLU A 142 -15.70 -10.88 20.58
N ARG A 143 -14.49 -10.86 21.12
CA ARG A 143 -13.39 -10.03 20.60
C ARG A 143 -12.65 -10.77 19.50
N GLY A 144 -13.05 -10.53 18.25
CA GLY A 144 -12.39 -11.11 17.07
C GLY A 144 -11.01 -10.52 16.75
N LEU A 145 -10.21 -11.26 15.96
CA LEU A 145 -8.91 -10.80 15.44
C LEU A 145 -9.00 -9.74 14.34
N VAL A 146 -10.17 -9.64 13.69
CA VAL A 146 -10.41 -8.73 12.56
C VAL A 146 -11.27 -7.55 13.05
N PRO A 147 -10.74 -6.32 13.03
CA PRO A 147 -11.53 -5.12 13.32
C PRO A 147 -12.63 -4.92 12.27
N TYR A 148 -13.78 -4.37 12.69
CA TYR A 148 -14.91 -4.06 11.80
C TYR A 148 -15.32 -5.23 10.92
N LYS A 149 -15.61 -6.38 11.55
CA LYS A 149 -16.07 -7.60 10.87
C LYS A 149 -17.24 -7.25 9.94
N ILE A 150 -17.14 -7.68 8.69
CA ILE A 150 -18.15 -7.41 7.66
C ILE A 150 -19.13 -8.58 7.65
N LYS A 151 -20.45 -8.29 7.60
CA LYS A 151 -21.45 -9.35 7.44
C LYS A 151 -21.22 -10.10 6.11
N PRO A 152 -21.31 -11.43 6.08
CA PRO A 152 -21.44 -12.19 4.84
C PRO A 152 -22.64 -11.66 4.06
N GLN A 153 -22.49 -11.51 2.73
CA GLN A 153 -23.62 -11.23 1.84
C GLN A 153 -24.40 -12.52 1.58
#